data_AF-A0A9P6TLR9-F1
#
_entry.id   AF-A0A9P6TLR9-F1
#
_cell.length_a   1.000
_cell.length_b   1.000
_cell.length_c   1.000
_cell.angle_alpha   90.00
_cell.angle_beta   90.00
_cell.angle_gamma   90.00
#
_symmetry.space_group_name_H-M   'P 1'
#
loop_
_entity.id
_entity.type
_entity.pdbx_description
1 polymer ?
#
loop_
_entity_poly.entity_id
_entity_poly.type
_entity_poly.pdbx_seq_one_letter_code
_entity_poly.pdbx_strand_id
1 'polypeptide(L)'
;MSEETKNSQTGSPFGILVAVAANVVSGLFFLIGVSYMVTDFERQIISENAIKPQMVQVFLDGVGRHWTMAFLIFVMISIFFCGSSLTLGSSRMVYAFARDGAMPCSKYLHKLNKKTNSPVIAVWFNILVAGIVGVLYMINSTAYEAIVSVNTIGSQLSYLIPIVLRITVSRKKFVPGTFKHIKLYYLIVLPPGPWNLGRFSTPLGVVSAAWLVFTCFLFICPTEAPITPDTMNYAIVPFAFIMILSTGYFLIWGRKWFTGPVRVIDGQHVILDDDSTTELHLKESH
;
A
#
# COMPACT_ATOMS: atom_id res chain seq x y z
N MET A 1 9.22 8.42 -3.07
CA MET A 1 10.07 7.49 -3.87
C MET A 1 10.27 7.96 -5.29
N SER A 2 9.19 8.34 -6.01
CA SER A 2 9.32 8.88 -7.37
C SER A 2 10.11 10.18 -7.46
N GLU A 3 10.16 10.99 -6.41
CA GLU A 3 10.97 12.23 -6.35
C GLU A 3 12.48 11.97 -6.21
N GLU A 4 12.88 10.82 -5.68
CA GLU A 4 14.29 10.45 -5.45
C GLU A 4 14.85 9.54 -6.58
N THR A 5 14.00 9.09 -7.51
CA THR A 5 14.39 8.17 -8.59
C THR A 5 14.78 8.95 -9.85
N LYS A 6 15.99 8.71 -10.37
CA LYS A 6 16.42 9.25 -11.67
C LYS A 6 15.50 8.72 -12.76
N ASN A 7 14.90 9.62 -13.56
CA ASN A 7 13.94 9.28 -14.61
C ASN A 7 12.67 8.56 -14.11
N SER A 8 12.07 9.05 -13.02
CA SER A 8 10.90 8.42 -12.37
C SER A 8 9.67 8.24 -13.27
N GLN A 9 9.52 9.07 -14.30
CA GLN A 9 8.36 9.01 -15.19
C GLN A 9 8.32 7.72 -16.05
N THR A 10 9.46 7.09 -16.32
CA THR A 10 9.54 5.82 -17.09
C THR A 10 10.17 4.69 -16.27
N GLY A 11 11.12 5.02 -15.38
CA GLY A 11 11.80 4.03 -14.54
C GLY A 11 10.90 3.41 -13.49
N SER A 12 10.01 4.19 -12.85
CA SER A 12 9.08 3.66 -11.85
C SER A 12 8.08 2.64 -12.42
N PRO A 13 7.35 2.90 -13.52
CA PRO A 13 6.42 1.90 -14.07
C PRO A 13 7.15 0.66 -14.60
N PHE A 14 8.30 0.82 -15.25
CA PHE A 14 9.08 -0.31 -15.72
C PHE A 14 9.61 -1.17 -14.56
N GLY A 15 10.09 -0.54 -13.49
CA GLY A 15 10.53 -1.24 -12.29
C GLY A 15 9.42 -2.08 -11.65
N ILE A 16 8.18 -1.58 -11.61
CA ILE A 16 7.03 -2.34 -11.13
C ILE A 16 6.79 -3.58 -12.01
N LEU A 17 6.83 -3.44 -13.34
CA LEU A 17 6.64 -4.57 -14.26
C LEU A 17 7.71 -5.64 -14.10
N VAL A 18 8.99 -5.24 -14.00
CA VAL A 18 10.10 -6.18 -13.81
C VAL A 18 9.98 -6.88 -12.46
N ALA A 19 9.61 -6.16 -11.40
CA ALA A 19 9.41 -6.76 -10.08
C ALA A 19 8.27 -7.78 -10.09
N VAL A 20 7.14 -7.46 -10.73
CA VAL A 20 6.02 -8.40 -10.87
C VAL A 20 6.41 -9.62 -11.69
N ALA A 21 7.08 -9.42 -12.84
CA ALA A 21 7.53 -10.53 -13.67
C ALA A 21 8.52 -11.44 -12.93
N ALA A 22 9.48 -10.86 -12.20
CA ALA A 22 10.42 -11.61 -11.37
C ALA A 22 9.70 -12.42 -10.29
N ASN A 23 8.69 -11.85 -9.63
CA ASN A 23 7.89 -12.53 -8.62
C ASN A 23 7.06 -13.69 -9.20
N VAL A 24 6.50 -13.54 -10.41
CA VAL A 24 5.75 -14.61 -11.07
C VAL A 24 6.68 -15.78 -11.38
N VAL A 25 7.86 -15.51 -11.93
CA VAL A 25 8.83 -16.57 -12.28
C VAL A 25 9.36 -17.25 -11.02
N SER A 26 9.88 -16.49 -10.05
CA SER A 26 10.43 -17.07 -8.82
C SER A 26 9.38 -17.78 -7.98
N GLY A 27 8.18 -17.20 -7.88
CA GLY A 27 7.04 -17.79 -7.18
C GLY A 27 6.58 -19.10 -7.82
N LEU A 28 6.55 -19.18 -9.16
CA LEU A 28 6.19 -20.41 -9.86
C LEU A 28 7.17 -21.55 -9.55
N PHE A 29 8.47 -21.30 -9.64
CA PHE A 29 9.49 -22.30 -9.29
C PHE A 29 9.39 -22.74 -7.84
N PHE A 30 9.16 -21.79 -6.93
CA PHE A 30 8.97 -22.08 -5.51
C PHE A 30 7.74 -22.96 -5.27
N LEU A 31 6.59 -22.62 -5.87
CA LEU A 31 5.34 -23.38 -5.70
C LEU A 31 5.44 -24.79 -6.28
N ILE A 32 6.11 -24.96 -7.43
CA ILE A 32 6.38 -26.29 -8.00
C ILE A 32 7.25 -27.10 -7.03
N GLY A 33 8.32 -26.49 -6.50
CA GLY A 33 9.20 -27.14 -5.53
C GLY A 33 8.45 -27.60 -4.28
N VAL A 34 7.64 -26.72 -3.68
CA VAL A 34 6.82 -27.06 -2.51
C VAL A 34 5.80 -28.16 -2.83
N SER A 35 5.18 -28.13 -4.02
CA SER A 35 4.20 -29.14 -4.43
C SER A 35 4.79 -30.55 -4.49
N TYR A 36 6.07 -30.70 -4.85
CA TYR A 36 6.77 -31.99 -4.80
C TYR A 36 7.17 -32.43 -3.39
N MET A 37 7.24 -31.51 -2.42
CA MET A 37 7.56 -31.82 -1.02
C MET A 37 6.34 -32.26 -0.21
N VAL A 38 5.14 -31.92 -0.65
CA VAL A 38 3.89 -32.38 -0.03
C VAL A 38 3.63 -33.83 -0.41
N THR A 39 4.06 -34.76 0.44
CA THR A 39 3.94 -36.21 0.22
C THR A 39 2.77 -36.84 0.96
N ASP A 40 2.37 -36.27 2.11
CA ASP A 40 1.26 -36.74 2.93
C ASP A 40 0.46 -35.54 3.47
N PHE A 41 -0.67 -35.26 2.83
CA PHE A 41 -1.53 -34.12 3.16
C PHE A 41 -2.17 -34.26 4.54
N GLU A 42 -2.54 -35.48 4.94
CA GLU A 42 -3.22 -35.74 6.22
C GLU A 42 -2.28 -35.47 7.40
N ARG A 43 -1.05 -35.95 7.29
CA ARG A 43 -0.02 -35.72 8.33
C ARG A 43 0.41 -34.26 8.42
N GLN A 44 0.46 -33.54 7.31
CA GLN A 44 1.04 -32.19 7.23
C GLN A 44 0.07 -31.06 7.55
N ILE A 45 -1.24 -31.27 7.34
CA ILE A 45 -2.24 -30.20 7.46
C ILE A 45 -3.28 -30.50 8.55
N ILE A 46 -3.67 -31.77 8.72
CA ILE A 46 -4.80 -32.16 9.59
C ILE A 46 -4.34 -32.60 10.98
N SER A 47 -3.13 -33.16 11.10
CA SER A 47 -2.62 -33.67 12.38
C SER A 47 -2.38 -32.55 13.42
N GLU A 48 -2.94 -32.69 14.63
CA GLU A 48 -2.68 -31.77 15.76
C GLU A 48 -1.21 -31.72 16.19
N ASN A 49 -0.44 -32.78 15.89
CA ASN A 49 0.99 -32.87 16.19
C ASN A 49 1.87 -32.18 15.15
N ALA A 50 1.27 -31.56 14.13
CA ALA A 50 1.94 -30.78 13.12
C ALA A 50 2.70 -29.59 13.72
N ILE A 51 3.94 -29.35 13.27
CA ILE A 51 4.67 -28.15 13.66
C ILE A 51 4.03 -26.96 12.95
N LYS A 52 3.41 -26.05 13.71
CA LYS A 52 2.87 -24.78 13.18
C LYS A 52 4.01 -23.75 13.08
N PRO A 53 4.09 -22.95 11.99
CA PRO A 53 3.20 -22.91 10.81
C PRO A 53 3.37 -24.13 9.89
N GLN A 54 2.27 -24.58 9.25
CA GLN A 54 2.20 -25.80 8.41
C GLN A 54 3.31 -25.89 7.34
N MET A 55 3.70 -24.75 6.77
CA MET A 55 4.80 -24.69 5.79
C MET A 55 6.12 -25.22 6.34
N VAL A 56 6.40 -25.04 7.63
CA VAL A 56 7.64 -25.53 8.25
C VAL A 56 7.70 -27.06 8.24
N GLN A 57 6.55 -27.71 8.45
CA GLN A 57 6.47 -29.16 8.40
C GLN A 57 6.65 -29.69 6.99
N VAL A 58 6.08 -29.04 5.98
CA VAL A 58 6.27 -29.43 4.57
C VAL A 58 7.77 -29.39 4.20
N PHE A 59 8.49 -28.35 4.62
CA PHE A 59 9.94 -28.26 4.40
C PHE A 59 10.72 -29.32 5.18
N LEU A 60 10.30 -29.59 6.43
CA LEU A 60 10.94 -30.60 7.27
C LEU A 60 10.84 -31.99 6.67
N ASP A 61 9.66 -32.36 6.16
CA ASP A 61 9.40 -33.66 5.55
C ASP A 61 10.07 -33.79 4.17
N GLY A 62 10.15 -32.69 3.40
CA GLY A 62 10.74 -32.69 2.06
C GLY A 62 12.28 -32.66 2.02
N VAL A 63 12.91 -31.82 2.84
CA VAL A 63 14.36 -31.52 2.74
C VAL A 63 15.14 -31.95 4.00
N GLY A 64 14.43 -32.30 5.08
CA GLY A 64 15.02 -32.69 6.35
C GLY A 64 15.38 -31.52 7.27
N ARG A 65 15.76 -31.86 8.51
CA ARG A 65 15.88 -30.89 9.62
C ARG A 65 16.97 -29.83 9.42
N HIS A 66 18.15 -30.21 8.95
CA HIS A 66 19.28 -29.28 8.81
C HIS A 66 19.00 -28.18 7.79
N TRP A 67 18.47 -28.55 6.62
CA TRP A 67 18.12 -27.60 5.56
C TRP A 67 16.93 -26.73 5.93
N THR A 68 15.94 -27.31 6.61
CA THR A 68 14.78 -26.55 7.11
C THR A 68 15.20 -25.47 8.10
N MET A 69 16.10 -25.78 9.04
CA MET A 69 16.64 -24.79 9.97
C MET A 69 17.39 -23.66 9.25
N ALA A 70 18.24 -23.99 8.27
CA ALA A 70 18.94 -22.97 7.48
C ALA A 70 17.96 -22.07 6.71
N PHE A 71 16.93 -22.65 6.11
CA PHE A 71 15.87 -21.91 5.41
C PHE A 71 15.11 -20.99 6.36
N LEU A 72 14.74 -21.46 7.56
CA LEU A 72 14.06 -20.62 8.55
C LEU A 72 14.91 -19.43 8.99
N ILE A 73 16.20 -19.62 9.24
CA ILE A 73 17.11 -18.52 9.58
C ILE A 73 17.16 -17.49 8.44
N PHE A 74 17.24 -17.95 7.20
CA PHE A 74 17.22 -17.08 6.03
C PHE A 74 15.90 -16.28 5.91
N VAL A 75 14.76 -16.93 6.13
CA VAL A 75 13.44 -16.27 6.15
C VAL A 75 13.35 -15.23 7.27
N MET A 76 13.86 -15.54 8.46
CA MET A 76 13.90 -14.61 9.59
C MET A 76 14.73 -13.35 9.29
N ILE A 77 15.87 -13.51 8.63
CA ILE A 77 16.68 -12.37 8.17
C ILE A 77 15.88 -11.57 7.12
N SER A 78 15.28 -12.26 6.15
CA SER A 78 14.54 -11.62 5.05
C SER A 78 13.35 -10.78 5.56
N ILE A 79 12.58 -11.30 6.52
CA ILE A 79 11.43 -10.58 7.07
C ILE A 79 11.84 -9.38 7.92
N PHE A 80 12.99 -9.44 8.60
CA PHE A 80 13.56 -8.31 9.32
C PHE A 80 13.93 -7.15 8.37
N PHE A 81 14.59 -7.47 7.25
CA PHE A 81 14.90 -6.46 6.23
C PHE A 81 13.63 -5.91 5.58
N CYS A 82 12.65 -6.76 5.27
CA CYS A 82 11.37 -6.35 4.72
C CYS A 82 10.62 -5.38 5.66
N GLY A 83 10.50 -5.74 6.95
CA GLY A 83 9.85 -4.89 7.95
C GLY A 83 10.55 -3.54 8.14
N SER A 84 11.89 -3.54 8.08
CA SER A 84 12.68 -2.31 8.14
C SER A 84 12.41 -1.40 6.93
N SER A 85 12.38 -1.96 5.72
CA SER A 85 12.05 -1.22 4.50
C SER A 85 10.62 -0.68 4.51
N LEU A 86 9.64 -1.46 4.99
CA LEU A 86 8.25 -1.04 5.08
C LEU A 86 8.06 0.11 6.09
N THR A 87 8.74 0.04 7.24
CA THR A 87 8.72 1.09 8.26
C THR A 87 9.27 2.41 7.70
N LEU A 88 10.36 2.34 6.92
CA LEU A 88 10.93 3.50 6.25
C LEU A 88 9.98 4.10 5.19
N GLY A 89 9.31 3.26 4.39
CA GLY A 89 8.32 3.71 3.42
C GLY A 89 7.11 4.36 4.08
N SER A 90 6.56 3.70 5.10
CA SER A 90 5.38 4.18 5.83
C SER A 90 5.65 5.52 6.54
N SER A 91 6.81 5.66 7.19
CA SER A 91 7.15 6.91 7.90
C SER A 91 7.25 8.13 6.96
N ARG A 92 7.71 7.93 5.72
CA ARG A 92 7.71 9.00 4.69
C ARG A 92 6.29 9.34 4.22
N MET A 93 5.39 8.36 4.14
CA MET A 93 3.97 8.59 3.83
C MET A 93 3.27 9.36 4.96
N VAL A 94 3.51 8.96 6.22
CA VAL A 94 3.01 9.65 7.42
C VAL A 94 3.51 11.10 7.45
N TYR A 95 4.80 11.31 7.16
CA TYR A 95 5.38 12.65 7.08
C TYR A 95 4.71 13.52 5.99
N ALA A 96 4.47 12.97 4.80
CA ALA A 96 3.79 13.70 3.72
C ALA A 96 2.36 14.08 4.12
N PHE A 97 1.60 13.16 4.74
CA PHE A 97 0.26 13.47 5.25
C PHE A 97 0.29 14.47 6.42
N ALA A 98 1.29 14.40 7.30
CA ALA A 98 1.46 15.36 8.37
C ALA A 98 1.82 16.75 7.84
N ARG A 99 2.62 16.85 6.76
CA ARG A 99 2.92 18.10 6.06
C ARG A 99 1.66 18.76 5.52
N ASP A 100 0.81 17.95 4.90
CA ASP A 100 -0.43 18.41 4.29
C ASP A 100 -1.55 18.63 5.35
N GLY A 101 -1.19 18.58 6.64
CA GLY A 101 -2.11 18.84 7.75
C GLY A 101 -3.16 17.74 7.96
N ALA A 102 -3.02 16.58 7.33
CA ALA A 102 -4.05 15.53 7.29
C ALA A 102 -4.04 14.55 8.49
N MET A 103 -3.12 14.72 9.46
CA MET A 103 -2.99 13.84 10.62
C MET A 103 -3.22 14.54 11.97
N PRO A 104 -3.79 13.84 12.98
CA PRO A 104 -3.83 14.34 14.35
C PRO A 104 -2.38 14.53 14.84
N CYS A 105 -2.08 15.67 15.48
CA CYS A 105 -0.71 16.04 15.87
C CYS A 105 0.27 16.29 14.70
N SER A 106 -0.22 16.73 13.54
CA SER A 106 0.60 17.14 12.37
C SER A 106 1.80 18.04 12.73
N LYS A 107 1.65 18.97 13.69
CA LYS A 107 2.73 19.86 14.18
C LYS A 107 3.97 19.11 14.69
N TYR A 108 3.79 17.92 15.29
CA TYR A 108 4.89 17.12 15.82
C TYR A 108 5.36 16.06 14.81
N LEU A 109 4.45 15.48 14.04
CA LEU A 109 4.74 14.44 13.06
C LEU A 109 5.49 14.97 11.81
N HIS A 110 5.33 16.26 11.48
CA HIS A 110 6.05 16.91 10.38
C HIS A 110 7.48 17.38 10.77
N LYS A 111 7.93 17.19 12.02
CA LYS A 111 9.24 17.68 12.43
C LYS A 111 10.36 16.77 11.91
N LEU A 112 11.18 17.28 10.99
CA LEU A 112 12.38 16.61 10.51
C LEU A 112 13.55 16.78 11.48
N ASN A 113 14.39 15.75 11.60
CA ASN A 113 15.66 15.88 12.29
C ASN A 113 16.67 16.64 11.40
N LYS A 114 17.28 17.71 11.93
CA LYS A 114 18.19 18.61 11.19
C LYS A 114 19.48 17.95 10.69
N LYS A 115 19.91 16.83 11.29
CA LYS A 115 21.16 16.15 10.90
C LYS A 115 20.98 15.09 9.81
N THR A 116 19.85 14.38 9.81
CA THR A 116 19.61 13.23 8.92
C THR A 116 18.46 13.45 7.93
N ASN A 117 17.80 14.62 7.97
CA ASN A 117 16.63 14.96 7.15
C ASN A 117 15.56 13.85 7.13
N SER A 118 15.49 13.07 8.21
CA SER A 118 14.62 11.90 8.34
C SER A 118 13.52 12.18 9.37
N PRO A 119 12.27 11.73 9.13
CA PRO A 119 11.16 11.98 10.04
C PRO A 119 11.16 10.98 11.21
N VAL A 120 12.08 11.17 12.18
CA VAL A 120 12.30 10.26 13.31
C VAL A 120 11.03 10.08 14.18
N ILE A 121 10.25 11.14 14.36
CA ILE A 121 9.01 11.08 15.17
C ILE A 121 7.94 10.23 14.46
N ALA A 122 7.83 10.33 13.13
CA ALA A 122 6.91 9.49 12.36
C ALA A 122 7.32 8.01 12.39
N VAL A 123 8.62 7.71 12.43
CA VAL A 123 9.13 6.34 12.59
C VAL A 123 8.71 5.77 13.95
N TRP A 124 8.93 6.51 15.05
CA TRP A 124 8.51 6.07 16.38
C TRP A 124 7.01 5.91 16.51
N PHE A 125 6.22 6.78 15.87
CA PHE A 125 4.77 6.63 15.81
C PHE A 125 4.38 5.31 15.15
N ASN A 126 4.98 4.97 14.00
CA ASN A 126 4.73 3.69 13.33
C ASN A 126 5.15 2.49 14.19
N ILE A 127 6.30 2.56 14.86
CA ILE A 127 6.77 1.48 15.75
C ILE A 127 5.80 1.30 16.92
N LEU A 128 5.30 2.40 17.51
CA LEU A 128 4.35 2.34 18.63
C LEU A 128 3.03 1.70 18.19
N VAL A 129 2.48 2.13 17.05
CA VAL A 129 1.24 1.55 16.50
C VAL A 129 1.42 0.07 16.17
N ALA A 130 2.53 -0.30 15.53
CA ALA A 130 2.87 -1.69 15.25
C ALA A 130 3.05 -2.50 16.54
N GLY A 131 3.65 -1.91 17.58
CA GLY A 131 3.82 -2.52 18.89
C GLY A 131 2.49 -2.82 19.58
N ILE A 132 1.52 -1.90 19.53
CA ILE A 132 0.17 -2.12 20.08
C ILE A 132 -0.50 -3.32 19.40
N VAL A 133 -0.43 -3.39 18.06
CA VAL A 133 -0.97 -4.52 17.30
C VAL A 133 -0.20 -5.82 17.60
N GLY A 134 1.10 -5.75 17.86
CA GLY A 134 1.92 -6.89 18.27
C GLY A 134 1.53 -7.43 19.66
N VAL A 135 1.19 -6.55 20.61
CA VAL A 135 0.71 -6.95 21.94
C VAL A 135 -0.64 -7.67 21.86
N LEU A 136 -1.52 -7.23 20.96
CA LEU A 136 -2.82 -7.89 20.71
C LEU A 136 -2.68 -9.37 20.36
N TYR A 137 -1.63 -9.74 19.61
CA TYR A 137 -1.35 -11.15 19.28
C TYR A 137 -1.11 -12.02 20.52
N MET A 138 -0.46 -11.49 21.56
CA MET A 138 -0.22 -12.23 22.80
C MET A 138 -1.49 -12.48 23.61
N ILE A 139 -2.52 -11.64 23.42
CA ILE A 139 -3.78 -11.71 24.15
C ILE A 139 -4.77 -12.62 23.42
N ASN A 140 -4.91 -12.45 22.10
CA ASN A 140 -5.88 -13.19 21.30
C ASN A 140 -5.39 -13.36 19.85
N SER A 141 -5.09 -14.61 19.46
CA SER A 141 -4.63 -14.96 18.12
C SER A 141 -5.71 -14.76 17.05
N THR A 142 -6.98 -15.08 17.35
CA THR A 142 -8.11 -14.87 16.43
C THR A 142 -8.31 -13.39 16.11
N ALA A 143 -8.17 -12.52 17.10
CA ALA A 143 -8.25 -11.07 16.90
C ALA A 143 -7.10 -10.56 16.03
N TYR A 144 -5.90 -11.09 16.20
CA TYR A 144 -4.75 -10.74 15.36
C TYR A 144 -4.95 -11.19 13.90
N GLU A 145 -5.39 -12.43 13.68
CA GLU A 145 -5.68 -12.94 12.34
C GLU A 145 -6.76 -12.10 11.63
N ALA A 146 -7.79 -11.67 12.38
CA ALA A 146 -8.80 -10.74 11.87
C ALA A 146 -8.21 -9.35 11.51
N ILE A 147 -7.22 -8.85 12.24
CA ILE A 147 -6.55 -7.58 11.90
C ILE A 147 -5.71 -7.74 10.62
N VAL A 148 -4.98 -8.84 10.48
CA VAL A 148 -4.14 -9.11 9.31
C VAL A 148 -4.97 -9.27 8.03
N SER A 149 -6.12 -9.95 8.11
CA SER A 149 -7.05 -10.07 6.99
C SER A 149 -7.62 -8.72 6.58
N VAL A 150 -7.99 -7.87 7.56
CA VAL A 150 -8.45 -6.50 7.30
C VAL A 150 -7.38 -5.63 6.66
N ASN A 151 -6.11 -5.75 7.08
CA ASN A 151 -5.00 -5.04 6.45
C ASN A 151 -4.85 -5.42 4.96
N THR A 152 -5.06 -6.69 4.63
CA THR A 152 -5.03 -7.19 3.24
C THR A 152 -6.17 -6.59 2.41
N ILE A 153 -7.41 -6.65 2.93
CA ILE A 153 -8.59 -6.08 2.26
C ILE A 153 -8.45 -4.56 2.09
N GLY A 154 -8.02 -3.86 3.14
CA GLY A 154 -7.80 -2.41 3.11
C GLY A 154 -6.75 -2.01 2.07
N SER A 155 -5.68 -2.80 1.92
CA SER A 155 -4.66 -2.58 0.89
C SER A 155 -5.24 -2.78 -0.52
N GLN A 156 -6.03 -3.82 -0.74
CA GLN A 156 -6.69 -4.06 -2.03
C GLN A 156 -7.64 -2.92 -2.41
N LEU A 157 -8.44 -2.43 -1.46
CA LEU A 157 -9.35 -1.30 -1.70
C LEU A 157 -8.61 0.01 -1.92
N SER A 158 -7.50 0.25 -1.21
CA SER A 158 -6.64 1.41 -1.45
C SER A 158 -6.10 1.44 -2.88
N TYR A 159 -5.78 0.28 -3.47
CA TYR A 159 -5.42 0.18 -4.89
C TYR A 159 -6.61 0.30 -5.83
N LEU A 160 -7.81 -0.13 -5.42
CA LEU A 160 -9.02 -0.02 -6.23
C LEU A 160 -9.40 1.44 -6.50
N ILE A 161 -9.30 2.32 -5.51
CA ILE A 161 -9.67 3.74 -5.61
C ILE A 161 -8.99 4.46 -6.80
N PRO A 162 -7.65 4.50 -6.93
CA PRO A 162 -6.98 5.17 -8.03
C PRO A 162 -7.25 4.47 -9.39
N ILE A 163 -7.47 3.15 -9.41
CA ILE A 163 -7.82 2.42 -10.64
C ILE A 163 -9.20 2.83 -11.13
N VAL A 164 -10.20 2.85 -10.24
CA VAL A 164 -11.58 3.26 -10.56
C VAL A 164 -11.62 4.73 -10.96
N LEU A 165 -10.92 5.62 -10.25
CA LEU A 165 -10.82 7.04 -10.63
C LEU A 165 -10.17 7.23 -12.01
N ARG A 166 -9.17 6.39 -12.36
CA ARG A 166 -8.57 6.40 -13.70
C ARG A 166 -9.56 5.97 -14.78
N ILE A 167 -10.41 4.98 -14.49
CA ILE A 167 -11.41 4.43 -15.43
C ILE A 167 -12.66 5.31 -15.56
N THR A 168 -12.99 6.13 -14.56
CA THR A 168 -14.20 6.96 -14.53
C THR A 168 -13.90 8.42 -14.86
N VAL A 169 -13.17 9.11 -13.99
CA VAL A 169 -12.93 10.56 -14.04
C VAL A 169 -11.83 10.93 -15.02
N SER A 170 -10.76 10.12 -15.09
CA SER A 170 -9.56 10.45 -15.86
C SER A 170 -9.56 9.99 -17.32
N ARG A 171 -10.64 9.33 -17.78
CA ARG A 171 -10.82 8.93 -19.19
C ARG A 171 -10.75 10.10 -20.17
N LYS A 172 -11.24 11.26 -19.75
CA LYS A 172 -11.33 12.48 -20.55
C LYS A 172 -10.19 13.48 -20.27
N LYS A 173 -9.41 13.25 -19.19
CA LYS A 173 -8.33 14.16 -18.74
C LYS A 173 -6.94 13.80 -19.27
N PHE A 174 -6.73 12.56 -19.72
CA PHE A 174 -5.49 12.12 -20.36
C PHE A 174 -5.72 11.93 -21.87
N VAL A 175 -5.61 13.02 -22.63
CA VAL A 175 -5.72 12.99 -24.09
C VAL A 175 -4.33 12.69 -24.68
N PRO A 176 -4.16 11.64 -25.51
CA PRO A 176 -2.94 11.46 -26.28
C PRO A 176 -2.90 12.53 -27.38
N GLY A 177 -2.13 13.58 -27.16
CA GLY A 177 -1.97 14.67 -28.10
C GLY A 177 -1.03 15.72 -27.53
N THR A 178 -0.11 16.18 -28.37
CA THR A 178 0.88 17.26 -28.16
C THR A 178 0.42 18.32 -27.18
N PHE A 179 1.36 18.75 -26.32
CA PHE A 179 1.30 19.86 -25.37
C PHE A 179 0.66 21.11 -26.01
N LYS A 180 -0.67 21.16 -26.08
CA LYS A 180 -1.40 22.33 -26.55
C LYS A 180 -1.84 23.04 -25.30
N HIS A 181 -1.19 24.17 -25.01
CA HIS A 181 -1.62 25.15 -24.02
C HIS A 181 -3.03 25.63 -24.36
N ILE A 182 -4.05 24.86 -24.01
CA ILE A 182 -5.44 25.29 -24.06
C ILE A 182 -5.78 25.78 -22.66
N LYS A 183 -5.62 27.09 -22.52
CA LYS A 183 -6.21 27.93 -21.49
C LYS A 183 -7.75 27.85 -21.68
N LEU A 184 -8.43 26.97 -20.94
CA LEU A 184 -9.84 27.18 -20.63
C LEU A 184 -10.27 26.39 -19.37
N TYR A 185 -10.53 27.17 -18.32
CA TYR A 185 -11.31 26.93 -17.10
C TYR A 185 -11.69 25.48 -16.69
N TYR A 186 -11.29 25.15 -15.45
CA TYR A 186 -11.87 24.13 -14.56
C TYR A 186 -11.71 22.64 -14.88
N LEU A 187 -10.80 22.24 -15.77
CA LEU A 187 -10.44 20.84 -15.95
C LEU A 187 -8.92 20.68 -16.03
N ILE A 188 -8.30 20.20 -14.94
CA ILE A 188 -6.88 19.80 -14.94
C ILE A 188 -6.72 18.65 -15.95
N VAL A 189 -6.31 18.99 -17.17
CA VAL A 189 -5.90 18.04 -18.22
C VAL A 189 -4.43 17.72 -17.94
N LEU A 190 -4.14 16.49 -17.53
CA LEU A 190 -2.76 16.06 -17.30
C LEU A 190 -2.19 15.52 -18.61
N PRO A 191 -0.99 15.95 -19.03
CA PRO A 191 -0.35 15.37 -20.20
C PRO A 191 -0.14 13.86 -19.96
N PRO A 192 -0.32 13.01 -20.99
CA PRO A 192 0.02 11.60 -20.87
C PRO A 192 1.48 11.48 -20.47
N GLY A 193 1.76 10.71 -19.40
CA GLY A 193 3.14 10.42 -19.02
C GLY A 193 3.90 9.76 -20.18
N PRO A 194 5.23 9.90 -20.21
CA PRO A 194 6.08 9.34 -21.28
C PRO A 194 5.91 7.82 -21.45
N TRP A 195 5.39 7.13 -20.43
CA TRP A 195 5.00 5.74 -20.49
C TRP A 195 3.47 5.58 -20.49
N ASN A 196 2.90 5.10 -21.60
CA ASN A 196 1.47 4.86 -21.74
C ASN A 196 1.19 3.47 -22.34
N LEU A 197 0.13 2.81 -21.86
CA LEU A 197 -0.35 1.53 -22.41
C LEU A 197 -1.33 1.73 -23.59
N GLY A 198 -1.44 2.96 -24.11
CA GLY A 198 -2.38 3.34 -25.16
C GLY A 198 -3.79 2.78 -24.94
N ARG A 199 -4.30 2.06 -25.94
CA ARG A 199 -5.66 1.48 -25.96
C ARG A 199 -5.87 0.38 -24.91
N PHE A 200 -4.81 -0.31 -24.50
CA PHE A 200 -4.88 -1.39 -23.51
C PHE A 200 -5.04 -0.88 -22.08
N SER A 201 -4.83 0.41 -21.82
CA SER A 201 -4.99 0.97 -20.47
C SER A 201 -6.40 0.81 -19.90
N THR A 202 -7.43 0.80 -20.75
CA THR A 202 -8.83 0.66 -20.31
C THR A 202 -9.21 -0.77 -19.95
N PRO A 203 -9.07 -1.75 -20.87
CA PRO A 203 -9.46 -3.12 -20.57
C PRO A 203 -8.66 -3.67 -19.39
N LEU A 204 -7.35 -3.38 -19.32
CA LEU A 204 -6.52 -3.80 -18.18
C LEU A 204 -7.00 -3.19 -16.88
N GLY A 205 -7.37 -1.91 -16.87
CA GLY A 205 -7.94 -1.27 -15.67
C GLY A 205 -9.24 -1.94 -15.20
N VAL A 206 -10.15 -2.26 -16.13
CA VAL A 206 -11.43 -2.92 -15.81
C VAL A 206 -11.18 -4.33 -15.28
N VAL A 207 -10.31 -5.10 -15.93
CA VAL A 207 -9.93 -6.44 -15.47
C VAL A 207 -9.30 -6.39 -14.08
N SER A 208 -8.36 -5.46 -13.83
CA SER A 208 -7.75 -5.30 -12.51
C SER A 208 -8.77 -4.90 -11.43
N ALA A 209 -9.70 -3.99 -11.74
CA ALA A 209 -10.74 -3.59 -10.80
C ALA A 209 -11.69 -4.76 -10.48
N ALA A 210 -12.14 -5.50 -11.50
CA ALA A 210 -12.97 -6.68 -11.32
C ALA A 210 -12.27 -7.77 -10.50
N TRP A 211 -10.98 -7.99 -10.78
CA TRP A 211 -10.15 -8.94 -10.02
C TRP A 211 -10.03 -8.54 -8.55
N LEU A 212 -9.75 -7.26 -8.25
CA LEU A 212 -9.68 -6.78 -6.86
C LEU A 212 -11.00 -6.93 -6.11
N VAL A 213 -12.13 -6.63 -6.77
CA VAL A 213 -13.47 -6.82 -6.16
C VAL A 213 -13.73 -8.30 -5.89
N PHE A 214 -13.38 -9.17 -6.84
CA PHE A 214 -13.49 -10.61 -6.69
C PHE A 214 -12.63 -11.14 -5.54
N THR A 215 -11.35 -10.73 -5.43
CA THR A 215 -10.48 -11.17 -4.34
C THR A 215 -10.95 -10.65 -2.99
N CYS A 216 -11.42 -9.40 -2.91
CA CYS A 216 -12.01 -8.87 -1.66
C CYS A 216 -13.18 -9.74 -1.18
N PHE A 217 -14.04 -10.20 -2.08
CA PHE A 217 -15.15 -11.10 -1.73
C PHE A 217 -14.64 -12.45 -1.22
N LEU A 218 -13.63 -13.04 -1.89
CA LEU A 218 -13.02 -14.29 -1.44
C LEU A 218 -12.37 -14.17 -0.06
N PHE A 219 -11.71 -13.04 0.24
CA PHE A 219 -11.08 -12.81 1.55
C PHE A 219 -12.08 -12.57 2.70
N ILE A 220 -13.36 -12.31 2.40
CA ILE A 220 -14.43 -12.24 3.41
C ILE A 220 -15.02 -13.63 3.67
N CYS A 221 -14.94 -14.54 2.69
CA CYS A 221 -15.42 -15.90 2.83
C CYS A 221 -14.58 -16.68 3.87
N PRO A 222 -15.19 -17.49 4.76
CA PRO A 222 -14.45 -18.35 5.67
C PRO A 222 -13.63 -19.39 4.90
N THR A 223 -12.40 -19.64 5.37
CA THR A 223 -11.44 -20.57 4.74
C THR A 223 -11.61 -22.03 5.19
N GLU A 224 -12.40 -22.28 6.25
CA GLU A 224 -12.63 -23.61 6.81
C GLU A 224 -14.13 -23.90 6.99
N ALA A 225 -14.49 -25.18 6.83
CA ALA A 225 -15.83 -25.70 7.10
C ALA A 225 -15.72 -26.88 8.09
N PRO A 226 -16.59 -26.99 9.11
CA PRO A 226 -17.81 -26.20 9.37
C PRO A 226 -17.55 -24.82 10.00
N ILE A 227 -18.42 -23.86 9.70
CA ILE A 227 -18.37 -22.48 10.22
C ILE A 227 -18.86 -22.49 11.68
N THR A 228 -17.94 -22.41 12.62
CA THR A 228 -18.22 -22.20 14.04
C THR A 228 -17.90 -20.74 14.42
N PRO A 229 -18.38 -20.23 15.57
CA PRO A 229 -18.03 -18.89 16.04
C PRO A 229 -16.51 -18.65 16.15
N ASP A 230 -15.73 -19.72 16.33
CA ASP A 230 -14.28 -19.66 16.43
C ASP A 230 -13.57 -19.70 15.05
N THR A 231 -14.21 -20.25 14.01
CA THR A 231 -13.66 -20.35 12.64
C THR A 231 -14.22 -19.31 11.67
N MET A 232 -15.18 -18.48 12.11
CA MET A 232 -15.78 -17.44 11.27
C MET A 232 -14.77 -16.31 11.02
N ASN A 233 -14.64 -15.91 9.77
CA ASN A 233 -13.80 -14.79 9.40
C ASN A 233 -14.48 -13.46 9.80
N TYR A 234 -14.03 -12.89 10.92
CA TYR A 234 -14.54 -11.62 11.44
C TYR A 234 -14.02 -10.38 10.68
N ALA A 235 -13.30 -10.53 9.56
CA ALA A 235 -12.68 -9.41 8.84
C ALA A 235 -13.64 -8.26 8.51
N ILE A 236 -14.92 -8.52 8.26
CA ILE A 236 -15.89 -7.47 7.95
C ILE A 236 -16.08 -6.48 9.12
N VAL A 237 -15.94 -6.93 10.37
CA VAL A 237 -16.21 -6.12 11.57
C VAL A 237 -15.12 -5.05 11.79
N PRO A 238 -13.81 -5.38 11.89
CA PRO A 238 -12.78 -4.35 11.98
C PRO A 238 -12.68 -3.52 10.70
N PHE A 239 -12.99 -4.10 9.52
CA PHE A 239 -13.01 -3.34 8.28
C PHE A 239 -14.07 -2.22 8.31
N ALA A 240 -15.32 -2.55 8.67
CA ALA A 240 -16.39 -1.57 8.81
C ALA A 240 -16.04 -0.51 9.87
N PHE A 241 -15.47 -0.93 11.00
CA PHE A 241 -15.02 -0.02 12.05
C PHE A 241 -13.97 0.99 11.55
N ILE A 242 -12.94 0.54 10.82
CA ILE A 242 -11.91 1.42 10.26
C ILE A 242 -12.49 2.37 9.21
N MET A 243 -13.37 1.87 8.34
CA MET A 243 -14.04 2.71 7.34
C MET A 243 -14.91 3.79 7.99
N ILE A 244 -15.64 3.45 9.06
CA ILE A 244 -16.44 4.41 9.82
C ILE A 244 -15.54 5.45 10.50
N LEU A 245 -14.44 5.03 11.15
CA LEU A 245 -13.50 5.96 11.78
C LEU A 245 -12.84 6.89 10.74
N SER A 246 -12.40 6.35 9.60
CA SER A 246 -11.79 7.12 8.52
C SER A 246 -12.77 8.13 7.92
N THR A 247 -13.98 7.69 7.58
CA THR A 247 -15.04 8.55 7.04
C THR A 247 -15.47 9.60 8.07
N GLY A 248 -15.62 9.19 9.34
CA GLY A 248 -15.96 10.09 10.44
C GLY A 248 -14.90 11.15 10.67
N TYR A 249 -13.62 10.78 10.69
CA TYR A 249 -12.50 11.71 10.79
C TYR A 249 -12.49 12.73 9.64
N PHE A 250 -12.72 12.25 8.40
CA PHE A 250 -12.81 13.13 7.24
C PHE A 250 -14.01 14.08 7.31
N LEU A 251 -15.19 13.60 7.70
CA LEU A 251 -16.40 14.43 7.78
C LEU A 251 -16.33 15.48 8.91
N ILE A 252 -15.77 15.11 10.06
CA ILE A 252 -15.70 15.98 11.25
C ILE A 252 -14.61 17.03 11.09
N TRP A 253 -13.43 16.63 10.61
CA TRP A 253 -12.23 17.46 10.62
C TRP A 253 -11.67 17.71 9.21
N GLY A 254 -11.50 16.65 8.40
CA GLY A 254 -10.89 16.73 7.07
C GLY A 254 -11.58 17.72 6.13
N ARG A 255 -12.92 17.71 6.04
CA ARG A 255 -13.67 18.59 5.11
C ARG A 255 -13.48 20.08 5.37
N LYS A 256 -13.10 20.47 6.59
CA LYS A 256 -13.04 21.87 7.03
C LYS A 256 -11.69 22.53 6.73
N TRP A 257 -10.63 21.74 6.52
CA TRP A 257 -9.26 22.24 6.46
C TRP A 257 -8.44 21.68 5.30
N PHE A 258 -8.89 20.63 4.61
CA PHE A 258 -8.14 19.99 3.54
C PHE A 258 -8.23 20.79 2.23
N THR A 259 -7.20 21.58 1.92
CA THR A 259 -7.09 22.40 0.71
C THR A 259 -6.42 21.68 -0.48
N GLY A 260 -6.23 20.36 -0.39
CA GLY A 260 -5.59 19.55 -1.43
C GLY A 260 -4.06 19.49 -1.30
N PRO A 261 -3.38 18.69 -2.15
CA PRO A 261 -1.93 18.47 -2.04
C PRO A 261 -1.15 19.74 -2.43
N VAL A 262 -0.36 20.27 -1.50
CA VAL A 262 0.51 21.43 -1.73
C VAL A 262 1.65 21.00 -2.65
N ARG A 263 1.72 21.59 -3.86
CA ARG A 263 2.84 21.37 -4.80
C ARG A 263 3.97 22.31 -4.43
N VAL A 264 5.15 21.77 -4.14
CA VAL A 264 6.38 22.58 -4.04
C VAL A 264 6.93 22.70 -5.45
N ILE A 265 6.71 23.86 -6.08
CA ILE A 265 7.45 24.27 -7.28
C ILE A 265 8.41 25.36 -6.81
N ASP A 266 9.72 25.12 -6.95
CA ASP A 266 10.80 26.09 -6.67
C ASP A 266 10.79 26.79 -5.31
N GLY A 267 10.62 26.03 -4.22
CA GLY A 267 10.92 26.52 -2.86
C GLY A 267 10.05 27.69 -2.35
N GLN A 268 9.03 28.11 -3.10
CA GLN A 268 8.03 29.07 -2.66
C GLN A 268 6.72 28.37 -2.33
N HIS A 269 6.25 28.60 -1.09
CA HIS A 269 4.91 28.23 -0.67
C HIS A 269 3.90 29.09 -1.41
N VAL A 270 3.40 28.63 -2.55
CA VAL A 270 2.25 29.26 -3.21
C VAL A 270 0.99 28.66 -2.58
N ILE A 271 0.43 29.36 -1.60
CA ILE A 271 -0.95 29.19 -1.19
C ILE A 271 -1.77 29.82 -2.32
N LEU A 272 -2.57 29.02 -3.04
CA LEU A 272 -3.56 29.57 -3.95
C LEU A 272 -4.68 30.14 -3.08
N ASP A 273 -4.55 31.40 -2.68
CA ASP A 273 -5.70 32.16 -2.24
C ASP A 273 -6.59 32.38 -3.47
N ASP A 274 -7.84 31.95 -3.34
CA ASP A 274 -8.88 31.99 -4.39
C ASP A 274 -9.40 33.43 -4.63
N ASP A 275 -8.72 34.46 -4.13
CA ASP A 275 -9.18 35.84 -4.24
C ASP A 275 -8.03 36.85 -4.13
N SER A 276 -7.41 37.18 -5.27
CA SER A 276 -6.97 38.54 -5.63
C SER A 276 -6.06 38.52 -6.86
N THR A 277 -6.59 39.06 -7.95
CA THR A 277 -5.84 39.58 -9.09
C THR A 277 -4.77 40.57 -8.61
N THR A 278 -3.50 40.21 -8.71
CA THR A 278 -2.43 41.23 -8.77
C THR A 278 -1.43 40.87 -9.87
N GLU A 279 -1.34 41.78 -10.82
CA GLU A 279 -0.55 41.71 -12.03
C GLU A 279 0.95 41.56 -11.74
N LEU A 280 1.57 40.58 -12.40
CA LEU A 280 3.03 40.45 -12.48
C LEU A 280 3.58 41.52 -13.42
N HIS A 281 3.94 42.69 -12.88
CA HIS A 281 4.89 43.57 -13.54
C HIS A 281 6.31 43.02 -13.35
N LEU A 282 6.83 42.37 -14.39
CA LEU A 282 8.26 42.14 -14.57
C LEU A 282 8.97 43.50 -14.63
N LYS A 283 9.82 43.78 -13.65
CA LYS A 283 10.85 44.81 -13.76
C LYS A 283 12.20 44.12 -13.79
N GLU A 284 12.79 44.03 -14.97
CA GLU A 284 14.23 43.88 -15.13
C GLU A 284 14.90 45.12 -14.52
N SER A 285 15.89 44.92 -13.66
CA SER A 285 16.99 45.87 -13.48
C SER A 285 18.16 45.17 -12.78
N HIS A 286 19.27 45.08 -13.53
CA HIS A 286 20.68 45.14 -13.14
C HIS A 286 21.07 44.95 -11.67
#